data_AF-A0A381XDR4-F1
#
_entry.id   AF-A0A381XDR4-F1
#
_cell.length_a   1.000
_cell.length_b   1.000
_cell.length_c   1.000
_cell.angle_alpha   90.00
_cell.angle_beta   90.00
_cell.angle_gamma   90.00
#
_symmetry.space_group_name_H-M   'P 1'
#
loop_
_entity.id
_entity.type
_entity.pdbx_description
1 polymer ?
#
loop_
_entity_poly.entity_id
_entity_poly.type
_entity_poly.pdbx_seq_one_letter_code
_entity_poly.pdbx_strand_id
1 'polypeptide(L)'
;TVQFEAFECTNVMELEDESALENTDFYLELHPNDWKDMIINIKENNGAGLSFTLNTLDLELSDGLAKSWTEDQYRQDLFFRFNQTFQYFFDASADVETVFEEMDIA
;
A
#
# COMPACT_ATOMS: atom_id res chain seq x y z
N THR A 1 -18.89 14.34 19.30
CA THR A 1 -19.29 13.21 18.44
C THR A 1 -18.31 13.16 17.29
N VAL A 2 -17.71 12.01 17.02
CA VAL A 2 -16.83 11.84 15.87
C VAL A 2 -17.49 10.83 14.95
N GLN A 3 -17.74 11.25 13.71
CA GLN A 3 -18.33 10.43 12.68
C GLN A 3 -17.25 10.28 11.61
N PHE A 4 -16.90 9.03 11.33
CA PHE A 4 -15.94 8.65 10.30
C PHE A 4 -16.74 8.02 9.17
N GLU A 5 -16.59 8.58 7.97
CA GLU A 5 -17.06 7.95 6.74
C GLU A 5 -15.84 7.32 6.09
N ALA A 6 -15.92 6.00 5.92
CA ALA A 6 -14.86 5.16 5.38
C ALA A 6 -14.53 5.59 3.95
N PHE A 7 -13.25 5.78 3.66
CA PHE A 7 -12.77 6.14 2.34
C PHE A 7 -12.92 4.94 1.41
N GLU A 8 -13.78 5.06 0.42
CA GLU A 8 -13.90 4.09 -0.67
C GLU A 8 -12.84 4.35 -1.75
N CYS A 9 -12.34 3.27 -2.37
CA CYS A 9 -11.58 3.39 -3.61
C CYS A 9 -12.56 3.70 -4.74
N THR A 10 -12.55 4.93 -5.26
CA THR A 10 -13.48 5.37 -6.32
C THR A 10 -12.99 5.10 -7.72
N ASN A 11 -11.68 4.90 -7.91
CA ASN A 11 -11.06 4.68 -9.20
C ASN A 11 -9.72 3.94 -9.06
N VAL A 12 -9.41 3.07 -10.03
CA VAL A 12 -8.09 2.44 -10.20
C VAL A 12 -7.71 2.60 -11.66
N MET A 13 -6.53 3.16 -11.90
CA MET A 13 -6.00 3.39 -13.24
C MET A 13 -4.49 3.16 -13.27
N GLU A 14 -4.01 2.70 -14.42
CA GLU A 14 -2.58 2.65 -14.70
C GLU A 14 -2.07 4.08 -14.95
N LEU A 15 -0.87 4.39 -14.45
CA LEU A 15 -0.22 5.67 -14.71
C LEU A 15 0.42 5.64 -16.10
N GLU A 16 0.27 6.72 -16.87
CA GLU A 16 0.88 6.81 -18.21
C GLU A 16 2.41 6.88 -18.12
N ASP A 17 2.92 7.65 -17.16
CA ASP A 17 4.34 7.75 -16.83
C ASP A 17 4.53 8.28 -15.39
N GLU A 18 5.79 8.31 -14.93
CA GLU A 18 6.16 8.71 -13.56
C GLU A 18 5.82 10.18 -13.24
N SER A 19 5.71 11.07 -14.23
CA SER A 19 5.36 12.49 -13.98
C SER A 19 3.96 12.65 -13.38
N ALA A 20 3.08 11.66 -13.55
CA ALA A 20 1.77 11.65 -12.91
C ALA A 20 1.87 11.63 -11.37
N LEU A 21 2.99 11.15 -10.80
CA LEU A 21 3.25 11.12 -9.36
C LEU A 21 3.42 12.52 -8.76
N GLU A 22 3.70 13.56 -9.56
CA GLU A 22 3.75 14.96 -9.07
C GLU A 22 2.44 15.39 -8.40
N ASN A 23 1.32 14.79 -8.84
CA ASN A 23 -0.01 15.14 -8.35
C ASN A 23 -0.45 14.30 -7.14
N THR A 24 0.27 13.23 -6.78
CA THR A 24 -0.09 12.38 -5.63
C THR A 24 0.45 12.95 -4.33
N ASP A 25 -0.24 12.70 -3.22
CA ASP A 25 0.26 13.09 -1.89
C ASP A 25 1.47 12.25 -1.48
N PHE A 26 1.42 10.97 -1.82
CA PHE A 26 2.50 10.00 -1.70
C PHE A 26 2.17 8.81 -2.62
N TYR A 27 3.13 7.91 -2.79
CA TYR A 27 2.93 6.61 -3.43
C TYR A 27 3.60 5.52 -2.58
N LEU A 28 3.13 4.28 -2.71
CA LEU A 28 3.73 3.13 -2.02
C LEU A 28 4.62 2.38 -2.99
N GLU A 29 5.86 2.10 -2.61
CA GLU A 29 6.80 1.37 -3.45
C GLU A 29 7.39 0.19 -2.68
N LEU A 30 7.28 -0.99 -3.28
CA LEU A 30 7.82 -2.23 -2.75
C LEU A 30 8.17 -3.14 -3.93
N HIS A 31 9.11 -4.05 -3.75
CA HIS A 31 9.44 -5.03 -4.77
C HIS A 31 8.23 -5.93 -5.07
N PRO A 32 7.97 -6.32 -6.34
CA PRO A 32 6.80 -7.14 -6.70
C PRO A 32 6.65 -8.44 -5.90
N ASN A 33 7.76 -9.11 -5.59
CA ASN A 33 7.74 -10.34 -4.76
C ASN A 33 7.30 -10.07 -3.32
N ASP A 34 7.67 -8.93 -2.74
CA ASP A 34 7.30 -8.60 -1.37
C ASP A 34 5.80 -8.23 -1.30
N TRP A 35 5.27 -7.57 -2.34
CA TRP A 35 3.82 -7.36 -2.48
C TRP A 35 3.09 -8.71 -2.53
N LYS A 36 3.59 -9.65 -3.33
CA LYS A 36 3.04 -11.01 -3.43
C LYS A 36 3.07 -11.72 -2.07
N ASP A 37 4.19 -11.66 -1.36
CA ASP A 37 4.33 -12.28 -0.04
C ASP A 37 3.35 -11.68 0.98
N MET A 38 3.15 -10.37 0.95
CA MET A 38 2.14 -9.70 1.80
C MET A 38 0.72 -10.19 1.50
N ILE A 39 0.33 -10.27 0.22
CA ILE A 39 -1.02 -10.72 -0.17
C ILE A 39 -1.25 -12.20 0.20
N ILE A 40 -0.23 -13.06 0.04
CA ILE A 40 -0.27 -14.45 0.50
C ILE A 40 -0.44 -14.49 2.02
N ASN A 41 0.35 -13.71 2.75
CA ASN A 41 0.29 -13.64 4.21
C ASN A 41 -1.10 -13.19 4.70
N ILE A 42 -1.68 -12.16 4.07
CA ILE A 42 -3.03 -11.67 4.38
C ILE A 42 -4.07 -12.78 4.17
N LYS A 43 -3.97 -13.53 3.06
CA LYS A 43 -4.90 -14.63 2.74
C LYS A 43 -4.84 -15.75 3.78
N GLU A 44 -3.65 -16.12 4.21
CA GLU A 44 -3.44 -17.19 5.20
C GLU A 44 -3.90 -16.80 6.61
N ASN A 45 -3.79 -15.52 6.98
CA ASN A 45 -4.04 -15.03 8.33
C ASN A 45 -5.36 -14.25 8.50
N ASN A 46 -6.12 -14.02 7.42
CA ASN A 46 -7.30 -13.17 7.39
C ASN A 46 -7.00 -11.73 7.86
N GLY A 47 -5.91 -11.17 7.33
CA GLY A 47 -5.33 -9.87 7.67
C GLY A 47 -3.81 -9.94 7.76
N ALA A 48 -3.13 -8.80 7.63
CA ALA A 48 -1.66 -8.79 7.65
C ALA A 48 -1.10 -9.25 9.00
N GLY A 49 -0.16 -10.20 8.95
CA GLY A 49 0.69 -10.54 10.09
C GLY A 49 1.58 -9.35 10.48
N LEU A 50 2.12 -9.38 11.70
CA LEU A 50 2.90 -8.26 12.26
C LEU A 50 4.08 -7.82 11.38
N SER A 51 4.73 -8.74 10.68
CA SER A 51 5.84 -8.45 9.74
C SER A 51 5.39 -7.89 8.40
N PHE A 52 4.10 -7.96 8.09
CA PHE A 52 3.52 -7.58 6.80
C PHE A 52 2.53 -6.40 6.90
N THR A 53 2.46 -5.74 8.07
CA THR A 53 1.69 -4.49 8.16
C THR A 53 2.42 -3.38 7.41
N LEU A 54 1.68 -2.46 6.79
CA LEU A 54 2.24 -1.32 6.07
C LEU A 54 3.19 -0.50 6.94
N ASN A 55 2.86 -0.32 8.22
CA ASN A 55 3.72 0.39 9.17
C ASN A 55 5.01 -0.39 9.49
N THR A 56 4.96 -1.70 9.61
CA THR A 56 6.17 -2.52 9.81
C THR A 56 7.06 -2.47 8.57
N LEU A 57 6.48 -2.66 7.38
CA LEU A 57 7.22 -2.57 6.12
C LEU A 57 7.88 -1.21 5.96
N ASP A 58 7.17 -0.12 6.23
CA ASP A 58 7.72 1.23 6.17
C ASP A 58 8.90 1.44 7.14
N LEU A 59 8.85 0.85 8.33
CA LEU A 59 9.93 0.93 9.32
C LEU A 59 11.15 0.05 9.00
N GLU A 60 10.96 -1.06 8.27
CA GLU A 60 12.02 -2.02 7.96
C GLU A 60 12.77 -1.68 6.67
N LEU A 61 12.13 -1.00 5.72
CA LEU A 61 12.75 -0.54 4.49
C LEU A 61 13.67 0.65 4.74
N SER A 62 14.86 0.65 4.13
CA SER A 62 15.84 1.74 4.29
C SER A 62 15.31 3.09 3.83
N ASP A 63 14.45 3.08 2.80
CA ASP A 63 13.92 4.27 2.14
C ASP A 63 12.43 4.50 2.47
N GLY A 64 11.87 3.70 3.40
CA GLY A 64 10.44 3.67 3.67
C GLY A 64 9.61 3.02 2.57
N LEU A 65 8.36 2.71 2.91
CA LEU A 65 7.35 2.20 1.97
C LEU A 65 6.65 3.37 1.28
N ALA A 66 6.26 4.38 2.05
CA ALA A 66 5.58 5.56 1.53
C ALA A 66 6.59 6.60 1.06
N LYS A 67 6.52 6.97 -0.22
CA LYS A 67 7.45 7.89 -0.88
C LYS A 67 6.74 9.16 -1.34
N SER A 68 7.46 10.27 -1.35
CA SER A 68 6.98 11.55 -1.87
C SER A 68 7.75 11.93 -3.12
N TRP A 69 7.03 12.11 -4.24
CA TRP A 69 7.65 12.50 -5.50
C TRP A 69 8.25 13.91 -5.47
N THR A 70 7.65 14.80 -4.69
CA THR A 70 8.06 16.22 -4.57
C THR A 70 8.87 16.51 -3.31
N GLU A 71 9.25 15.47 -2.57
CA GLU A 71 9.89 15.58 -1.25
C GLU A 71 9.04 16.39 -0.23
N ASP A 72 7.72 16.47 -0.45
CA ASP A 72 6.78 17.11 0.47
C ASP A 72 6.45 16.15 1.63
N GLN A 73 7.14 16.37 2.75
CA GLN A 73 6.96 15.58 3.98
C GLN A 73 5.55 15.71 4.57
N TYR A 74 4.88 16.87 4.43
CA TYR A 74 3.55 17.04 5.00
C TYR A 74 2.51 16.19 4.27
N ARG A 75 2.64 16.09 2.95
CA ARG A 75 1.79 15.21 2.14
C ARG A 75 2.12 13.73 2.41
N GLN A 76 3.39 13.39 2.58
CA GLN A 76 3.82 12.04 2.98
C GLN A 76 3.28 11.63 4.35
N ASP A 77 3.20 12.55 5.32
CA ASP A 77 2.66 12.26 6.66
C ASP A 77 1.18 11.82 6.66
N LEU A 78 0.45 12.05 5.55
CA LEU A 78 -0.90 11.52 5.38
C LEU A 78 -0.92 9.98 5.33
N PHE A 79 0.17 9.33 4.87
CA PHE A 79 0.33 7.89 4.97
C PHE A 79 0.19 7.41 6.42
N PHE A 80 0.92 8.02 7.36
CA PHE A 80 0.84 7.65 8.77
C PHE A 80 -0.50 8.02 9.40
N ARG A 81 -1.07 9.16 9.03
CA ARG A 81 -2.38 9.60 9.54
C ARG A 81 -3.50 8.64 9.17
N PHE A 82 -3.45 8.07 7.98
CA PHE A 82 -4.48 7.17 7.45
C PHE A 82 -4.01 5.71 7.34
N ASN A 83 -2.86 5.37 7.96
CA ASN A 83 -2.19 4.08 7.80
C ASN A 83 -3.14 2.89 8.04
N GLN A 84 -3.94 2.95 9.10
CA GLN A 84 -4.89 1.89 9.43
C GLN A 84 -6.01 1.76 8.39
N THR A 85 -6.42 2.85 7.73
CA THR A 85 -7.43 2.79 6.65
C THR A 85 -6.84 2.08 5.44
N PHE A 86 -5.59 2.39 5.07
CA PHE A 86 -4.91 1.67 4.01
C PHE A 86 -4.70 0.20 4.38
N GLN A 87 -4.30 -0.09 5.62
CA GLN A 87 -4.14 -1.48 6.08
C GLN A 87 -5.44 -2.27 5.92
N TYR A 88 -6.59 -1.71 6.30
CA TYR A 88 -7.88 -2.36 6.07
C TYR A 88 -8.19 -2.59 4.59
N PHE A 89 -7.81 -1.67 3.71
CA PHE A 89 -7.96 -1.86 2.26
C PHE A 89 -7.13 -3.03 1.74
N PHE A 90 -5.86 -3.15 2.17
CA PHE A 90 -5.02 -4.29 1.80
C PHE A 90 -5.52 -5.59 2.43
N ASP A 91 -5.90 -5.58 3.72
CA ASP A 91 -6.40 -6.76 4.42
C ASP A 91 -7.68 -7.33 3.78
N ALA A 92 -8.48 -6.50 3.11
CA ALA A 92 -9.66 -6.93 2.36
C ALA A 92 -9.32 -7.90 1.21
N SER A 93 -8.05 -7.98 0.78
CA SER A 93 -7.61 -8.98 -0.20
C SER A 93 -7.74 -10.41 0.34
N ALA A 94 -7.86 -10.61 1.66
CA ALA A 94 -8.12 -11.92 2.25
C ALA A 94 -9.42 -12.56 1.70
N ASP A 95 -10.41 -11.74 1.36
CA ASP A 95 -11.70 -12.20 0.82
C ASP A 95 -11.70 -12.33 -0.71
N VAL A 96 -10.63 -11.88 -1.37
CA VAL A 96 -10.47 -11.98 -2.83
C VAL A 96 -9.70 -13.26 -3.18
N GLU A 97 -10.17 -14.00 -4.18
CA GLU A 97 -9.39 -15.09 -4.76
C GLU A 97 -8.31 -14.49 -5.66
N THR A 98 -7.04 -14.71 -5.31
CA THR A 98 -5.89 -14.12 -6.01
C THR A 98 -5.08 -15.21 -6.68
N VAL A 99 -4.76 -15.01 -7.96
CA VAL A 99 -3.83 -15.83 -8.73
C VAL A 99 -2.67 -14.94 -9.15
N PHE A 100 -1.45 -15.42 -8.97
CA PHE A 100 -0.24 -14.71 -9.38
C PHE A 100 0.26 -15.31 -10.69
N GLU A 101 0.35 -14.49 -11.73
CA GLU A 101 1.04 -14.88 -12.95
C GLU A 101 2.55 -14.99 -12.67
N GLU A 102 3.24 -15.91 -13.35
CA GLU A 102 4.70 -15.96 -13.29
C GLU A 102 5.24 -14.66 -13.92
N MET A 103 5.80 -13.79 -13.08
CA MET A 103 6.49 -12.61 -13.55
C MET A 103 7.86 -13.06 -14.08
N ASP A 104 8.02 -13.08 -15.41
CA ASP A 104 9.33 -13.17 -16.07
C ASP A 104 10.12 -11.90 -15.74
N ILE A 105 10.87 -11.90 -14.64
CA ILE A 105 11.80 -10.82 -14.32
C ILE A 105 13.09 -11.11 -15.09
N ALA A 106 13.24 -10.47 -16.25
CA ALA A 106 14.47 -10.42 -17.03
C ALA A 106 15.50 -9.45 -16.42
#